data_AF-A0A8T5T3N6-F1
#
_entry.id   AF-A0A8T5T3N6-F1
#
_cell.length_a   1.000
_cell.length_b   1.000
_cell.length_c   1.000
_cell.angle_alpha   90.00
_cell.angle_beta   90.00
_cell.angle_gamma   90.00
#
_symmetry.space_group_name_H-M   'P 1'
#
loop_
_entity.id
_entity.type
_entity.pdbx_description
1 polymer ?
#
loop_
_entity_poly.entity_id
_entity_poly.type
_entity_poly.pdbx_seq_one_letter_code
_entity_poly.pdbx_strand_id
1 'polypeptide(L)'
;MARDKGFYSQELMNKIAEQGTLNGLSEVPDDVKKIFEVSFNISAEDHILMQAAFQNHVSNSVSKTINFPNSATVDEVQSGYMLAWKTGCKGCTVYRDGSRENQVLSIKATKPVAEDETAECTWC
;
A
#
# COMPACT_ATOMS: atom_id res chain seq x y z
N MET A 1 15.73 13.00 -11.37
CA MET A 1 14.58 13.90 -11.12
C MET A 1 14.81 14.90 -10.00
N ALA A 2 14.98 14.50 -8.73
CA ALA A 2 15.16 15.46 -7.62
C ALA A 2 16.43 16.31 -7.74
N ARG A 3 17.56 15.69 -8.16
CA ARG A 3 18.82 16.40 -8.44
C ARG A 3 18.68 17.36 -9.62
N ASP A 4 18.08 16.88 -10.71
CA ASP A 4 17.90 17.66 -11.94
C ASP A 4 16.97 18.87 -11.74
N LYS A 5 15.96 18.74 -10.88
CA LYS A 5 15.03 19.82 -10.50
C LYS A 5 15.52 20.67 -9.31
N GLY A 6 16.70 20.38 -8.76
CA GLY A 6 17.36 21.21 -7.75
C GLY A 6 16.77 21.20 -6.34
N PHE A 7 15.89 20.26 -5.99
CA PHE A 7 15.28 20.16 -4.64
C PHE A 7 15.84 19.02 -3.78
N TYR A 8 16.86 18.32 -4.27
CA TYR A 8 17.50 17.25 -3.51
C TYR A 8 18.29 17.79 -2.31
N SER A 9 18.06 17.23 -1.12
CA SER A 9 18.92 17.41 0.05
C SER A 9 18.98 16.11 0.87
N GLN A 10 20.06 15.92 1.64
CA GLN A 10 20.16 14.74 2.52
C GLN A 10 19.09 14.75 3.61
N GLU A 11 18.75 15.94 4.10
CA GLU A 11 17.67 16.14 5.07
C GLU A 11 16.31 15.71 4.50
N LEU A 12 16.00 16.12 3.26
CA LEU A 12 14.78 15.72 2.58
C LEU A 12 14.71 14.20 2.43
N MET A 13 15.80 13.55 2.04
CA MET A 13 15.84 12.09 1.92
C MET A 13 15.58 11.40 3.26
N ASN A 14 16.10 11.94 4.36
CA ASN A 14 15.85 11.40 5.70
C ASN A 14 14.37 11.58 6.10
N LYS A 15 13.77 12.75 5.86
CA LYS A 15 12.34 12.99 6.11
C LYS A 15 11.45 12.00 5.32
N ILE A 16 11.76 11.79 4.05
CA ILE A 16 11.02 10.82 3.19
C ILE A 16 11.15 9.40 3.75
N ALA A 17 12.34 8.99 4.17
CA ALA A 17 12.57 7.66 4.74
C ALA A 17 11.84 7.44 6.08
N GLU A 18 11.63 8.51 6.85
CA GLU A 18 10.90 8.46 8.13
C GLU A 18 9.38 8.51 7.97
N GLN A 19 8.87 9.27 7.00
CA GLN A 19 7.43 9.47 6.79
C GLN A 19 6.82 8.47 5.80
N GLY A 20 7.61 7.95 4.85
CA GLY A 20 7.15 7.01 3.83
C GLY A 20 6.20 7.59 2.79
N THR A 21 6.02 8.91 2.76
CA THR A 21 5.17 9.65 1.82
C THR A 21 5.80 10.99 1.46
N LEU A 22 5.45 11.54 0.30
CA LEU A 22 5.85 12.89 -0.11
C LEU A 22 4.82 13.97 0.27
N ASN A 23 3.64 13.54 0.72
CA ASN A 23 2.57 14.45 1.13
C ASN A 23 2.97 15.22 2.39
N GLY A 24 2.74 16.54 2.38
CA GLY A 24 3.15 17.44 3.48
C GLY A 24 4.59 17.97 3.39
N LEU A 25 5.40 17.52 2.43
CA LEU A 25 6.76 18.05 2.21
C LEU A 25 6.72 19.28 1.28
N SER A 26 6.91 20.47 1.85
CA SER A 26 6.92 21.73 1.11
C SER A 26 8.07 21.84 0.10
N GLU A 27 9.17 21.13 0.37
CA GLU A 27 10.38 21.09 -0.44
C GLU A 27 10.19 20.32 -1.75
N VAL A 28 9.14 19.49 -1.85
CA VAL A 28 8.84 18.67 -3.02
C VAL A 28 7.76 19.35 -3.88
N PRO A 29 8.00 19.61 -5.18
CA PRO A 29 6.99 20.19 -6.05
C PRO A 29 5.78 19.25 -6.26
N ASP A 30 4.59 19.81 -6.47
CA ASP A 30 3.34 19.03 -6.49
C ASP A 30 3.20 18.10 -7.71
N ASP A 31 3.81 18.43 -8.84
CA ASP A 31 3.89 17.54 -9.99
C ASP A 31 4.67 16.26 -9.64
N VAL A 32 5.70 16.38 -8.81
CA VAL A 32 6.48 15.23 -8.30
C VAL A 32 5.65 14.42 -7.32
N LYS A 33 4.97 15.06 -6.36
CA LYS A 33 4.12 14.36 -5.37
C LYS A 33 3.09 13.48 -6.05
N LYS A 34 2.42 14.01 -7.08
CA LYS A 34 1.42 13.27 -7.86
C LYS A 34 1.98 12.01 -8.56
N ILE A 35 3.24 12.04 -8.99
CA ILE A 35 3.88 10.92 -9.69
C ILE A 35 4.29 9.82 -8.70
N PHE A 36 4.72 10.20 -7.50
CA PHE A 36 5.23 9.30 -6.47
C PHE A 36 4.22 9.03 -5.34
N GLU A 37 2.94 9.04 -5.68
CA GLU A 37 1.87 8.69 -4.74
C GLU A 37 2.03 7.23 -4.28
N VAL A 38 1.69 6.96 -3.02
CA VAL A 38 1.88 5.64 -2.42
C VAL A 38 0.56 4.87 -2.32
N SER A 39 0.64 3.53 -2.35
CA SER A 39 -0.55 2.66 -2.36
C SER A 39 -1.47 2.84 -1.16
N PHE A 40 -0.94 3.27 0.00
CA PHE A 40 -1.71 3.55 1.22
C PHE A 40 -2.63 4.76 1.09
N ASN A 41 -2.32 5.68 0.18
CA ASN A 41 -3.13 6.90 -0.06
C ASN A 41 -4.20 6.68 -1.14
N ILE A 42 -4.23 5.51 -1.78
CA ILE A 42 -5.23 5.13 -2.77
C ILE A 42 -6.34 4.36 -2.05
N SER A 43 -7.59 4.74 -2.30
CA SER A 43 -8.75 4.11 -1.66
C SER A 43 -8.87 2.63 -2.06
N ALA A 44 -9.45 1.81 -1.19
CA ALA A 44 -9.70 0.41 -1.49
C ALA A 44 -10.60 0.25 -2.74
N GLU A 45 -11.57 1.15 -2.91
CA GLU A 45 -12.42 1.22 -4.10
C GLU A 45 -11.60 1.45 -5.38
N ASP A 46 -10.70 2.43 -5.39
CA ASP A 46 -9.85 2.70 -6.54
C ASP A 46 -8.92 1.52 -6.86
N HIS A 47 -8.39 0.84 -5.83
CA HIS A 47 -7.62 -0.38 -6.03
C HIS A 47 -8.45 -1.47 -6.74
N ILE A 48 -9.71 -1.64 -6.35
CA ILE A 48 -10.62 -2.63 -6.94
C ILE A 48 -10.99 -2.26 -8.37
N LEU A 49 -11.35 -1.00 -8.62
CA LEU A 49 -11.69 -0.51 -9.96
C LEU A 49 -10.51 -0.64 -10.92
N MET A 50 -9.29 -0.36 -10.44
CA MET A 50 -8.07 -0.59 -11.20
C MET A 50 -7.90 -2.07 -11.53
N GLN A 51 -8.10 -2.98 -10.56
CA GLN A 51 -8.01 -4.41 -10.82
C GLN A 51 -9.06 -4.88 -11.85
N ALA A 52 -10.29 -4.39 -11.73
CA ALA A 52 -11.39 -4.73 -12.62
C ALA A 52 -11.12 -4.28 -14.06
N ALA A 53 -10.54 -3.09 -14.24
CA ALA A 53 -10.14 -2.61 -15.56
C ALA A 53 -9.20 -3.59 -16.26
N PHE A 54 -8.19 -4.12 -15.55
CA PHE A 54 -7.27 -5.12 -16.12
C PHE A 54 -7.91 -6.51 -16.25
N GLN A 55 -8.86 -6.87 -15.38
CA GLN A 55 -9.47 -8.19 -15.37
C GLN A 55 -10.17 -8.54 -16.70
N ASN A 56 -10.71 -7.55 -17.40
CA ASN A 56 -11.35 -7.71 -18.72
C ASN A 56 -10.39 -8.16 -19.82
N HIS A 57 -9.08 -8.02 -19.60
CA HIS A 57 -8.05 -8.31 -20.60
C HIS A 57 -7.22 -9.55 -20.26
N VAL A 58 -7.59 -10.29 -19.22
CA VAL A 58 -6.86 -11.48 -18.78
C VAL A 58 -7.79 -12.68 -18.54
N SER A 59 -7.36 -13.86 -18.99
CA SER A 59 -8.07 -15.12 -18.78
C SER A 59 -7.99 -15.60 -17.33
N ASN A 60 -6.84 -15.38 -16.68
CA ASN A 60 -6.61 -15.71 -15.27
C ASN A 60 -7.00 -14.55 -14.34
N SER A 61 -6.87 -14.76 -13.02
CA SER A 61 -7.07 -13.69 -12.02
C SER A 61 -5.88 -12.73 -11.97
N VAL A 62 -6.12 -11.49 -11.54
CA VAL A 62 -5.08 -10.51 -11.25
C VAL A 62 -4.66 -10.64 -9.79
N SER A 63 -3.38 -10.95 -9.53
CA SER A 63 -2.83 -11.00 -8.17
C SER A 63 -2.44 -9.59 -7.70
N LYS A 64 -3.43 -8.80 -7.30
CA LYS A 64 -3.26 -7.46 -6.74
C LYS A 64 -3.85 -7.42 -5.32
N THR A 65 -3.12 -6.81 -4.41
CA THR A 65 -3.58 -6.59 -3.04
C THR A 65 -4.37 -5.28 -2.95
N ILE A 66 -5.56 -5.35 -2.36
CA ILE A 66 -6.43 -4.22 -2.03
C ILE A 66 -6.12 -3.81 -0.59
N ASN A 67 -5.51 -2.64 -0.41
CA ASN A 67 -5.13 -2.14 0.90
C ASN A 67 -6.30 -1.40 1.54
N PHE A 68 -6.58 -1.71 2.80
CA PHE A 68 -7.52 -1.01 3.67
C PHE A 68 -6.77 -0.39 4.85
N PRO A 69 -7.18 0.80 5.33
CA PRO A 69 -6.59 1.39 6.53
C PRO A 69 -6.90 0.54 7.77
N ASN A 70 -6.12 0.72 8.84
CA ASN A 70 -6.35 0.01 10.10
C ASN A 70 -7.74 0.30 10.69
N SER A 71 -8.25 1.51 10.47
CA SER A 71 -9.59 1.91 10.91
C SER A 71 -10.73 1.28 10.11
N ALA A 72 -10.44 0.54 9.02
CA ALA A 72 -11.48 -0.06 8.19
C ALA A 72 -12.35 -1.02 9.00
N THR A 73 -13.65 -0.85 8.86
CA THR A 73 -14.70 -1.66 9.47
C THR A 73 -14.96 -2.94 8.67
N VAL A 74 -15.65 -3.90 9.29
CA VAL A 74 -16.08 -5.12 8.60
C VAL A 74 -16.99 -4.81 7.41
N ASP A 75 -17.90 -3.84 7.56
CA ASP A 75 -18.85 -3.45 6.51
C ASP A 75 -18.15 -2.82 5.29
N GLU A 76 -17.11 -2.03 5.52
CA GLU A 76 -16.28 -1.45 4.44
C GLU A 76 -15.52 -2.54 3.68
N VAL A 77 -14.93 -3.50 4.39
CA VAL A 77 -14.24 -4.65 3.77
C VAL A 77 -15.23 -5.52 2.99
N GLN A 78 -16.40 -5.81 3.57
CA GLN A 78 -17.48 -6.52 2.88
C GLN A 78 -17.90 -5.78 1.61
N SER A 79 -18.10 -4.47 1.70
CA SER A 79 -18.46 -3.63 0.54
C SER A 79 -17.40 -3.70 -0.55
N GLY A 80 -16.11 -3.73 -0.19
CA GLY A 80 -15.02 -3.94 -1.14
C GLY A 80 -15.09 -5.30 -1.85
N TYR A 81 -15.34 -6.39 -1.12
CA TYR A 81 -15.56 -7.70 -1.75
C TYR A 81 -16.77 -7.70 -2.68
N MET A 82 -17.88 -7.08 -2.27
CA MET A 82 -19.07 -6.97 -3.09
C MET A 82 -18.83 -6.15 -4.35
N LEU A 83 -18.05 -5.07 -4.26
CA LEU A 83 -17.64 -4.27 -5.42
C LEU A 83 -16.80 -5.11 -6.38
N ALA A 84 -15.76 -5.80 -5.90
CA ALA A 84 -14.90 -6.65 -6.72
C ALA A 84 -15.70 -7.73 -7.46
N TRP A 85 -16.67 -8.36 -6.79
CA TRP A 85 -17.57 -9.31 -7.43
C TRP A 85 -18.44 -8.66 -8.51
N LYS A 86 -19.07 -7.52 -8.21
CA LYS A 86 -19.91 -6.79 -9.17
C LYS A 86 -19.15 -6.31 -10.40
N THR A 87 -17.87 -5.97 -10.26
CA THR A 87 -17.01 -5.50 -11.34
C THR A 87 -16.30 -6.62 -12.10
N GLY A 88 -16.56 -7.88 -11.75
CA GLY A 88 -16.08 -9.05 -12.49
C GLY A 88 -14.66 -9.51 -12.13
N CYS A 89 -14.09 -9.03 -11.03
CA CYS A 89 -12.80 -9.52 -10.51
C CYS A 89 -12.89 -11.02 -10.21
N LYS A 90 -11.94 -11.81 -10.75
CA LYS A 90 -11.88 -13.27 -10.55
C LYS A 90 -11.27 -13.66 -9.21
N GLY A 91 -10.63 -12.71 -8.53
CA GLY A 91 -10.10 -12.83 -7.17
C GLY A 91 -9.99 -11.45 -6.54
N CYS A 92 -9.91 -11.39 -5.23
CA CYS A 92 -9.74 -10.15 -4.49
C CYS A 92 -8.93 -10.45 -3.23
N THR A 93 -7.68 -10.00 -3.18
CA THR A 93 -6.82 -10.18 -2.01
C THR A 93 -6.89 -8.91 -1.18
N VAL A 94 -7.45 -9.00 0.03
CA VAL A 94 -7.52 -7.85 0.94
C VAL A 94 -6.36 -7.88 1.94
N TYR A 95 -5.76 -6.72 2.15
CA TYR A 95 -4.87 -6.47 3.27
C TYR A 95 -5.39 -5.28 4.07
N ARG A 96 -5.74 -5.50 5.34
CA ARG A 96 -6.10 -4.42 6.27
C ARG A 96 -4.87 -4.09 7.10
N ASP A 97 -4.48 -2.83 7.12
CA ASP A 97 -3.34 -2.40 7.91
C ASP A 97 -3.51 -2.78 9.39
N GLY A 98 -2.43 -3.20 10.04
CA GLY A 98 -2.46 -3.75 11.39
C GLY A 98 -3.02 -5.17 11.53
N SER A 99 -3.40 -5.87 10.44
CA SER A 99 -3.98 -7.22 10.55
C SER A 99 -2.96 -8.34 10.79
N ARG A 100 -1.66 -8.04 10.76
CA ARG A 100 -0.56 -8.97 11.06
C ARG A 100 0.38 -8.34 12.08
N GLU A 101 0.88 -9.15 13.01
CA GLU A 101 1.83 -8.73 14.06
C GLU A 101 3.18 -8.33 13.45
N ASN A 102 3.70 -9.13 12.50
CA ASN A 102 4.94 -8.85 11.79
C ASN A 102 4.66 -8.31 10.38
N GLN A 103 4.83 -7.01 10.20
CA GLN A 103 4.66 -6.33 8.91
C GLN A 103 6.00 -5.98 8.29
N VAL A 104 6.26 -6.53 7.10
CA VAL A 104 7.47 -6.24 6.29
C VAL A 104 7.49 -4.78 5.83
N LEU A 105 6.31 -4.18 5.64
CA LEU A 105 6.13 -2.78 5.29
C LEU A 105 5.83 -1.97 6.55
N SER A 106 6.88 -1.52 7.22
CA SER A 106 6.77 -0.69 8.42
C SER A 106 7.58 0.58 8.22
N ILE A 107 6.88 1.71 8.12
CA ILE A 107 7.50 3.03 8.17
C ILE A 107 8.05 3.20 9.60
N LYS A 108 9.21 3.84 9.78
CA LYS A 108 9.86 3.98 11.11
C LYS A 108 8.93 4.57 12.18
N ALA A 109 7.93 5.37 11.78
CA ALA A 109 6.91 5.91 12.66
C ALA A 109 5.94 4.86 13.28
N THR A 110 6.00 3.58 12.86
CA THR A 110 4.93 2.58 13.11
C THR A 110 5.39 1.30 13.83
N LYS A 111 6.51 1.29 14.57
CA LYS A 111 6.98 0.07 15.28
C LYS A 111 6.94 0.20 16.81
N PRO A 112 6.47 -0.85 17.49
CA PRO A 112 7.34 -1.70 18.29
C PRO A 112 7.59 -3.02 17.53
N VAL A 113 8.85 -3.43 17.47
CA VAL A 113 9.28 -4.69 16.85
C VAL A 113 9.26 -5.77 17.93
N ALA A 114 8.50 -6.83 17.73
CA ALA A 114 8.74 -8.08 18.44
C ALA A 114 9.89 -8.81 17.72
N GLU A 115 10.91 -9.22 18.49
CA GLU A 115 12.06 -9.99 18.02
C GLU A 115 11.62 -11.41 17.66
N ASP A 116 12.01 -11.90 16.48
CA ASP A 116 11.65 -13.21 15.95
C ASP A 116 12.70 -14.24 16.40
N GLU A 117 12.35 -15.09 17.37
CA GLU A 117 13.11 -16.32 17.64
C GLU A 117 12.87 -17.29 16.48
N THR A 118 13.92 -17.57 15.72
CA THR A 118 13.92 -18.48 14.59
C THR A 118 13.45 -19.89 14.98
N ALA A 119 12.19 -20.22 14.68
CA ALA A 119 11.72 -21.59 14.71
C ALA A 119 12.23 -22.34 13.46
N GLU A 120 13.31 -23.10 13.63
CA GLU A 120 13.79 -24.05 12.62
C GLU A 120 12.69 -25.09 12.31
N CYS A 121 12.28 -25.14 11.04
CA CYS A 121 11.35 -26.15 10.55
C CYS A 121 12.09 -27.50 10.43
N THR A 122 11.91 -28.39 11.40
CA THR A 122 12.62 -29.68 11.53
C THR A 122 11.86 -30.87 10.92
N TRP A 123 11.07 -30.65 9.86
CA TRP A 123 10.26 -31.71 9.24
C TRP A 123 10.27 -31.65 7.71
N CYS A 124 11.46 -31.82 7.13
CA CYS A 124 11.68 -32.31 5.76
C CYS A 124 12.49 -33.61 5.85
#